data_AF-A0A967K0N7-F1
#
_entry.id   AF-A0A967K0N7-F1
#
_cell.length_a   1.000
_cell.length_b   1.000
_cell.length_c   1.000
_cell.angle_alpha   90.00
_cell.angle_beta   90.00
_cell.angle_gamma   90.00
#
_symmetry.space_group_name_H-M   'P 1'
#
loop_
_entity.id
_entity.type
_entity.pdbx_description
1 polymer ?
#
loop_
_entity_poly.entity_id
_entity_poly.type
_entity_poly.pdbx_seq_one_letter_code
_entity_poly.pdbx_strand_id
1 'polypeptide(L)' 'EPGVTVLRGVRPGTEALIEAFASADLFCLPTLGDCTPVVLGEAMAAGLPVVTTRLASNPEWVPADAGLLVPPGDAE' A
#
# COMPACT_ATOMS: atom_id res chain seq x y z
N GLU A 1 0.51 4.16 19.98
CA GLU A 1 1.89 3.67 19.94
C GLU A 1 2.88 4.78 19.63
N PRO A 2 4.00 4.87 20.37
CA PRO A 2 5.12 5.75 20.02
C PRO A 2 5.58 5.47 18.58
N GLY A 3 5.82 6.53 17.79
CA GLY A 3 6.23 6.40 16.38
C GLY A 3 5.12 6.11 15.38
N VAL A 4 3.85 5.98 15.83
CA VAL A 4 2.70 5.80 14.94
C VAL A 4 1.93 7.12 14.81
N THR A 5 1.87 7.63 13.57
CA THR A 5 1.07 8.80 13.22
C THR A 5 -0.18 8.36 12.47
N VAL A 6 -1.36 8.83 12.91
CA VAL A 6 -2.63 8.57 12.22
C VAL A 6 -3.07 9.83 11.48
N LEU A 7 -3.01 9.78 10.15
CA LEU A 7 -3.57 10.83 9.30
C LEU A 7 -5.09 10.59 9.15
N ARG A 8 -5.90 11.57 9.54
CA ARG A 8 -7.38 11.49 9.47
C ARG A 8 -7.91 12.44 8.41
N GLY A 9 -9.05 12.08 7.81
CA GLY A 9 -9.71 12.92 6.81
C GLY A 9 -8.96 13.02 5.48
N VAL A 10 -7.92 12.20 5.29
CA VAL A 10 -7.21 12.05 4.03
C VAL A 10 -8.17 11.49 3.00
N ARG A 11 -8.19 12.09 1.80
CA ARG A 11 -8.98 11.63 0.66
C ARG A 11 -8.08 11.46 -0.56
N PRO A 12 -8.51 10.71 -1.58
CA PRO A 12 -7.79 10.65 -2.84
C PRO A 12 -7.47 12.05 -3.38
N GLY A 13 -6.22 12.26 -3.79
CA GLY A 13 -5.73 13.53 -4.36
C GLY A 13 -5.48 14.69 -3.39
N THR A 14 -5.65 14.50 -2.07
CA THR A 14 -5.28 15.56 -1.11
C THR A 14 -3.76 15.69 -0.98
N GLU A 15 -3.26 16.91 -0.72
CA GLU A 15 -1.84 17.15 -0.47
C GLU A 15 -1.29 16.24 0.64
N ALA A 16 -2.07 16.06 1.72
CA ALA A 16 -1.70 15.19 2.83
C ALA A 16 -1.49 13.71 2.41
N LEU A 17 -2.20 13.22 1.39
CA LEU A 17 -1.98 11.88 0.84
C LEU A 17 -0.69 11.83 0.01
N ILE A 18 -0.49 12.86 -0.82
CA ILE A 18 0.68 12.97 -1.70
C ILE A 18 1.97 13.07 -0.86
N GLU A 19 1.98 13.92 0.16
CA GLU A 19 3.09 14.05 1.10
C GLU A 19 3.32 12.75 1.88
N ALA A 20 2.25 12.02 2.25
CA ALA A 20 2.39 10.75 2.94
C ALA A 20 3.08 9.69 2.07
N PHE A 21 2.76 9.63 0.77
CA PHE A 21 3.50 8.78 -0.15
C PHE A 21 4.94 9.25 -0.34
N ALA A 22 5.16 10.55 -0.58
CA ALA A 22 6.48 11.09 -0.86
C ALA A 22 7.46 10.98 0.32
N SER A 23 6.96 10.94 1.55
CA SER A 23 7.77 10.83 2.77
C SER A 23 7.92 9.41 3.32
N ALA A 24 7.25 8.43 2.71
CA ALA A 24 7.35 7.03 3.12
C ALA A 24 8.54 6.33 2.46
N ASP A 25 9.05 5.30 3.13
CA ASP A 25 10.05 4.38 2.55
C ASP A 25 9.39 3.14 1.89
N LEU A 26 8.14 2.84 2.26
CA LEU A 26 7.39 1.65 1.84
C LEU A 26 5.88 1.89 2.03
N PHE A 27 5.05 1.30 1.17
CA PHE A 27 3.60 1.25 1.35
C PHE A 27 3.11 -0.16 1.71
N CYS A 28 2.23 -0.27 2.71
CA CYS A 28 1.65 -1.53 3.14
C CYS A 28 0.12 -1.52 3.02
N LEU A 29 -0.45 -2.51 2.32
CA LEU A 29 -1.88 -2.75 2.24
C LEU A 29 -2.20 -4.19 2.70
N PRO A 30 -2.32 -4.45 4.01
CA PRO A 30 -2.63 -5.77 4.55
C PRO A 30 -4.12 -6.13 4.39
N THR A 31 -4.66 -6.00 3.17
CA THR A 31 -6.08 -6.21 2.89
C THR A 31 -6.46 -7.70 2.92
N LEU A 32 -7.64 -8.01 3.46
CA LEU A 32 -8.27 -9.34 3.37
C LEU A 32 -9.28 -9.43 2.22
N GLY A 33 -9.48 -8.34 1.48
CA GLY A 33 -10.45 -8.25 0.40
C GLY A 33 -10.43 -6.87 -0.24
N ASP A 34 -9.88 -6.78 -1.44
CA ASP A 34 -9.99 -5.63 -2.34
C ASP A 34 -10.08 -6.17 -3.76
N CYS A 35 -11.10 -5.79 -4.52
CA CYS A 35 -11.29 -6.29 -5.88
C CYS A 35 -10.20 -5.74 -6.82
N THR A 36 -9.88 -4.45 -6.68
CA THR A 36 -8.97 -3.73 -7.58
C THR A 36 -8.33 -2.55 -6.83
N PRO A 37 -7.27 -2.81 -6.04
CA PRO A 37 -6.64 -1.75 -5.24
C PRO A 37 -5.81 -0.81 -6.12
N VAL A 38 -6.45 0.22 -6.66
CA VAL A 38 -5.80 1.28 -7.44
C VAL A 38 -4.65 1.94 -6.66
N VAL A 39 -4.77 1.98 -5.33
CA VAL A 39 -3.76 2.54 -4.43
C VAL A 39 -2.40 1.85 -4.52
N LEU A 40 -2.32 0.56 -4.93
CA LEU A 40 -1.04 -0.09 -5.18
C LEU A 40 -0.31 0.57 -6.35
N GLY A 41 -1.05 0.92 -7.41
CA GLY A 41 -0.52 1.66 -8.54
C GLY A 41 -0.10 3.08 -8.16
N GLU A 42 -0.87 3.77 -7.32
CA GLU A 42 -0.54 5.11 -6.82
C GLU A 42 0.75 5.09 -5.99
N ALA A 43 0.90 4.12 -5.08
CA ALA A 43 2.10 3.96 -4.27
C ALA A 43 3.34 3.64 -5.12
N MET A 44 3.24 2.70 -6.06
CA MET A 44 4.34 2.38 -6.98
C MET A 44 4.68 3.56 -7.90
N ALA A 45 3.69 4.33 -8.35
CA ALA A 45 3.91 5.54 -9.15
C ALA A 45 4.62 6.64 -8.34
N ALA A 46 4.43 6.67 -7.02
CA ALA A 46 5.19 7.51 -6.09
C ALA A 46 6.62 6.97 -5.81
N GLY A 47 7.01 5.85 -6.43
CA GLY A 47 8.33 5.24 -6.27
C GLY A 47 8.46 4.35 -5.04
N LEU A 48 7.34 4.04 -4.36
CA LEU A 48 7.37 3.21 -3.17
C LEU A 48 7.38 1.72 -3.53
N PRO A 49 8.25 0.92 -2.91
CA PRO A 49 8.01 -0.50 -2.84
C PRO A 49 6.68 -0.77 -2.11
N VAL A 50 5.99 -1.85 -2.47
CA VAL A 50 4.69 -2.20 -1.88
C VAL A 50 4.72 -3.55 -1.18
N VAL A 51 4.04 -3.67 -0.05
CA VAL A 51 3.72 -4.94 0.61
C VAL A 51 2.21 -5.10 0.64
N THR A 52 1.70 -6.18 0.07
CA THR A 52 0.27 -6.47 0.07
C THR A 52 0.01 -7.97 0.15
N THR A 53 -1.23 -8.37 0.32
CA THR A 53 -1.61 -9.79 0.35
C THR A 53 -1.67 -10.38 -1.05
N ARG A 54 -1.35 -11.68 -1.17
CA ARG A 54 -1.53 -12.47 -2.39
C ARG A 54 -2.99 -12.86 -2.56
N LEU A 55 -3.83 -11.87 -2.85
CA LEU A 55 -5.29 -12.02 -2.95
C LEU A 55 -5.83 -11.20 -4.12
N ALA A 56 -6.96 -11.65 -4.70
CA ALA A 56 -7.67 -10.98 -5.79
C ALA A 56 -6.71 -10.58 -6.93
N SER A 57 -6.79 -9.34 -7.40
CA SER A 57 -5.97 -8.84 -8.51
C SER A 57 -4.55 -8.43 -8.09
N ASN A 58 -4.21 -8.41 -6.80
CA ASN A 58 -2.90 -7.91 -6.32
C ASN A 58 -1.68 -8.54 -7.04
N PRO A 59 -1.64 -9.86 -7.32
CA PRO A 59 -0.52 -10.46 -8.03
C PRO A 59 -0.36 -10.01 -9.49
N GLU A 60 -1.42 -9.44 -10.09
CA GLU A 60 -1.41 -8.88 -11.44
C GLU A 60 -0.89 -7.45 -11.44
N TRP A 61 -1.10 -6.71 -10.35
CA TRP A 61 -0.67 -5.32 -10.20
C TRP A 61 0.78 -5.20 -9.71
N VAL A 62 1.23 -6.12 -8.85
CA VAL A 62 2.52 -6.01 -8.16
C VAL A 62 3.54 -6.96 -8.77
N PRO A 63 4.44 -6.48 -9.65
CA PRO A 63 5.54 -7.29 -10.16
C PRO A 63 6.58 -7.55 -9.05
N ALA A 64 7.36 -8.63 -9.23
CA ALA A 64 8.28 -9.13 -8.20
C ALA A 64 9.41 -8.15 -7.84
N ASP A 65 9.71 -7.19 -8.70
CA ASP A 65 10.72 -6.14 -8.50
C ASP A 65 10.15 -4.86 -7.88
N ALA A 66 8.82 -4.71 -7.80
CA ALA A 66 8.17 -3.54 -7.20
C ALA A 66 7.59 -3.81 -5.80
N GLY A 67 7.46 -5.07 -5.37
CA GLY A 67 6.87 -5.35 -4.08
C GLY A 67 6.86 -6.81 -3.63
N LEU A 68 6.30 -7.02 -2.44
CA LEU A 68 6.17 -8.30 -1.79
C LEU A 68 4.69 -8.69 -1.62
N LEU A 69 4.38 -9.94 -1.99
CA LEU A 69 3.06 -10.54 -1.82
C LEU A 69 3.08 -11.58 -0.70
N VAL A 70 2.40 -11.28 0.41
CA VAL A 70 2.33 -12.15 1.61
C VAL A 70 1.01 -12.93 1.65
N PRO A 71 0.93 -14.11 2.30
CA PRO A 71 -0.34 -14.77 2.53
C PRO A 71 -1.29 -13.89 3.37
N PRO A 72 -2.60 -13.84 3.07
CA PRO A 72 -3.57 -13.09 3.89
C PRO A 72 -3.75 -13.76 5.26
N GLY A 73 -3.84 -12.93 6.31
CA GLY A 73 -4.08 -13.42 7.68
C GLY A 73 -2.86 -14.04 8.37
N ASP A 74 -1.69 -14.03 7.71
CA ASP A 74 -0.42 -14.40 8.32
C ASP A 74 0.14 -13.22 9.12
N ALA A 75 0.39 -13.46 10.41
CA ALA A 75 0.87 -12.45 11.35
C ALA A 75 2.26 -12.79 11.90
N GLU A 76 2.87 -13.89 11.44
CA GLU A 76 4.22 -14.32 11.80
C GLU A 76 5.26 -13.93 10.73
#